data_AF-A0A6S7BB15-F1
#
_entry.id   AF-A0A6S7BB15-F1
#
_cell.length_a   1.000
_cell.length_b   1.000
_cell.length_c   1.000
_cell.angle_alpha   90.00
_cell.angle_beta   90.00
_cell.angle_gamma   90.00
#
_symmetry.space_group_name_H-M   'P 1'
#
loop_
_entity.id
_entity.type
_entity.pdbx_description
1 polymer ?
#
loop_
_entity_poly.entity_id
_entity_poly.type
_entity_poly.pdbx_seq_one_letter_code
_entity_poly.pdbx_strand_id
1 'polypeptide(L)' 'MNQAFLISTGAVALAEIGDKTQLLSLVLAARYRKPVPIILGVLAATLVNHAGAGALGA' A
#
# COMPACT_ATOMS: atom_id res chain seq x y z
N MET A 1 23.01 3.18 -6.95
CA MET A 1 22.13 3.00 -5.78
C MET A 1 20.88 3.88 -5.86
N ASN A 2 21.00 5.21 -5.90
CA ASN A 2 19.85 6.11 -5.79
C ASN A 2 18.88 6.09 -7.00
N GLN A 3 19.40 5.97 -8.23
CA GLN A 3 18.54 5.90 -9.42
C GLN A 3 17.74 4.59 -9.48
N ALA A 4 18.37 3.45 -9.18
CA ALA A 4 17.70 2.16 -9.18
C ALA A 4 16.57 2.12 -8.15
N PHE A 5 16.82 2.63 -6.94
CA PHE A 5 15.81 2.75 -5.88
C PHE A 5 14.60 3.59 -6.32
N LEU A 6 14.84 4.79 -6.85
CA LEU A 6 13.76 5.67 -7.31
C LEU A 6 12.97 5.07 -8.48
N ILE A 7 13.65 4.42 -9.43
CA ILE A 7 13.01 3.76 -10.57
C ILE A 7 12.18 2.56 -10.11
N SER A 8 12.73 1.68 -9.26
CA SER A 8 12.00 0.50 -8.79
C SER A 8 10.80 0.87 -7.92
N THR A 9 10.99 1.79 -6.98
CA THR A 9 9.90 2.25 -6.10
C THR A 9 8.83 2.99 -6.91
N GLY A 10 9.22 3.85 -7.85
CA GLY A 10 8.28 4.53 -8.73
C GLY A 10 7.48 3.57 -9.62
N ALA A 11 8.16 2.58 -10.23
CA ALA A 11 7.52 1.58 -11.08
C ALA A 11 6.52 0.72 -10.30
N VAL A 12 6.89 0.21 -9.12
CA VAL A 12 6.00 -0.60 -8.28
C VAL A 12 4.83 0.25 -7.75
N ALA A 13 5.10 1.47 -7.28
CA ALA A 13 4.03 2.36 -6.78
C ALA A 13 2.99 2.67 -7.86
N LEU A 14 3.42 2.86 -9.11
CA LEU A 14 2.51 3.05 -10.24
C LEU A 14 1.79 1.76 -10.64
N ALA A 15 2.45 0.60 -10.57
CA ALA A 15 1.82 -0.68 -10.89
C ALA A 15 0.74 -1.06 -9.87
N GLU A 16 0.90 -0.65 -8.62
CA GLU A 16 -0.05 -0.94 -7.54
C GLU A 16 -1.16 0.11 -7.37
N ILE A 17 -1.09 1.24 -8.10
CA ILE A 17 -2.11 2.27 -7.97
C ILE A 17 -3.44 1.84 -8.58
N GLY A 18 -4.54 2.08 -7.86
CA GLY A 18 -5.88 1.70 -8.28
C GLY A 18 -6.23 0.22 -8.11
N ASP A 19 -5.46 -0.52 -7.31
CA ASP A 19 -5.77 -1.90 -6.99
C ASP A 19 -7.10 -2.07 -6.22
N LYS A 20 -7.55 -3.31 -6.09
CA LYS A 20 -8.80 -3.64 -5.38
C LYS A 20 -8.77 -3.15 -3.92
N THR A 21 -7.59 -3.13 -3.29
CA THR A 21 -7.40 -2.70 -1.90
C THR A 21 -7.62 -1.21 -1.75
N GLN A 22 -7.11 -0.38 -2.67
CA GLN A 22 -7.34 1.07 -2.70
C GLN A 22 -8.81 1.41 -2.95
N LEU A 23 -9.45 0.72 -3.90
CA LEU A 23 -10.89 0.91 -4.15
C LEU A 23 -11.73 0.56 -2.91
N LEU A 24 -11.42 -0.56 -2.25
CA LEU A 24 -12.12 -0.98 -1.04
C LEU A 24 -11.87 0.00 0.12
N SER A 25 -10.65 0.53 0.24
CA SER A 25 -10.28 1.56 1.22
C SER A 25 -11.05 2.87 0.99
N LEU A 26 -11.20 3.29 -0.27
CA LEU A 26 -12.02 4.45 -0.66
C LEU A 26 -13.49 4.23 -0.30
N VAL A 27 -14.05 3.06 -0.60
CA VAL A 27 -15.44 2.71 -0.26
C VAL A 27 -15.64 2.69 1.26
N LEU A 28 -14.73 2.10 2.02
CA LEU A 28 -14.80 2.09 3.48
C LEU A 28 -14.70 3.52 4.04
N ALA A 29 -13.80 4.35 3.51
CA ALA A 29 -13.63 5.73 3.94
C ALA A 29 -14.90 6.56 3.68
N ALA A 30 -15.51 6.38 2.51
CA ALA A 30 -16.77 7.01 2.15
C ALA A 30 -17.94 6.52 3.03
N ARG A 31 -18.02 5.20 3.29
CA ARG A 31 -19.10 4.57 4.07
C ARG A 31 -19.07 4.97 5.54
N TYR A 32 -17.91 4.88 6.18
CA TYR A 32 -17.78 5.09 7.62
C TYR A 32 -17.48 6.55 7.98
N ARG A 33 -17.09 7.39 7.00
CA ARG A 33 -16.67 8.78 7.20
C ARG A 33 -15.56 8.92 8.26
N LYS A 34 -14.70 7.90 8.35
CA LYS A 34 -13.53 7.83 9.24
C LYS A 34 -12.27 7.56 8.40
N PRO A 35 -11.81 8.53 7.59
CA PRO A 35 -10.70 8.31 6.66
C PRO A 35 -9.38 7.98 7.40
N VAL A 36 -9.10 8.65 8.51
CA VAL A 36 -7.81 8.49 9.22
C VAL A 36 -7.61 7.06 9.74
N PRO A 37 -8.54 6.44 10.52
CA PRO A 37 -8.36 5.05 10.95
C PRO A 37 -8.22 4.05 9.80
N ILE A 38 -8.93 4.28 8.69
CA ILE A 38 -8.89 3.39 7.52
C ILE A 38 -7.56 3.49 6.81
N ILE A 39 -7.06 4.71 6.57
CA ILE A 39 -5.74 4.93 5.97
C ILE A 39 -4.65 4.29 6.83
N LEU A 40 -4.70 4.47 8.15
CA LEU A 40 -3.71 3.87 9.06
C LEU A 40 -3.79 2.34 9.06
N GLY A 41 -4.99 1.77 9.03
CA GLY A 41 -5.18 0.32 8.95
C GLY A 41 -4.62 -0.28 7.65
N VAL A 42 -4.89 0.36 6.52
CA VAL A 42 -4.40 -0.07 5.20
C VAL A 42 -2.88 0.07 5.14
N LEU A 43 -2.31 1.19 5.61
CA LEU A 43 -0.87 1.39 5.67
C LEU A 43 -0.18 0.33 6.52
N ALA A 44 -0.71 0.04 7.72
CA ALA A 44 -0.17 -0.99 8.59
C ALA A 44 -0.23 -2.38 7.93
N ALA A 45 -1.35 -2.73 7.31
CA ALA A 45 -1.50 -3.98 6.58
C ALA A 45 -0.49 -4.10 5.42
N THR A 46 -0.32 -3.04 4.63
CA THR A 46 0.65 -3.00 3.52
C THR A 46 2.08 -3.19 4.03
N LEU A 47 2.48 -2.48 5.08
CA LEU A 47 3.82 -2.59 5.65
C LEU A 47 4.10 -3.99 6.19
N VAL A 48 3.17 -4.57 6.95
CA VAL A 48 3.30 -5.93 7.50
C VAL A 48 3.37 -6.95 6.37
N ASN A 49 2.52 -6.83 5.35
CA ASN A 49 2.50 -7.74 4.21
C ASN A 49 3.83 -7.70 3.43
N HIS A 50 4.33 -6.50 3.12
CA HIS A 50 5.60 -6.32 2.39
C HIS A 50 6.82 -6.74 3.22
N ALA A 51 6.84 -6.41 4.51
CA ALA A 51 7.90 -6.85 5.41
C ALA A 51 7.93 -8.38 5.53
N GLY A 52 6.77 -9.01 5.66
CA GLY A 52 6.63 -10.47 5.68
C GLY A 52 7.07 -11.11 4.37
N ALA A 53 6.61 -10.61 3.23
CA ALA A 53 7.02 -11.10 1.91
C ALA A 53 8.53 -10.94 1.68
N GLY A 54 9.12 -9.81 2.08
CA GLY A 54 10.56 -9.58 1.99
C GLY A 54 11.37 -10.45 2.95
N ALA A 55 10.86 -10.74 4.15
CA ALA A 55 11.56 -11.58 5.14
C ALA A 55 11.48 -13.08 4.84
N LEU A 56 10.34 -13.55 4.31
CA LEU A 56 10.09 -14.98 4.02
C LEU A 56 10.40 -15.36 2.57
N GLY A 57 10.41 -14.39 1.66
CA GLY A 57 10.72 -14.59 0.23
C GLY A 57 12.19 -14.35 -0.12
N ALA A 58 13.04 -14.02 0.85
CA ALA A 58 14.49 -13.96 0.74
C ALA A 58 15.13 -15.33 1.02
#